data_AF-V6SG09-F1
#
_entry.id   AF-V6SG09-F1
#
_cell.length_a   1.000
_cell.length_b   1.000
_cell.length_c   1.000
_cell.angle_alpha   90.00
_cell.angle_beta   90.00
_cell.angle_gamma   90.00
#
_symmetry.space_group_name_H-M   'P 1'
#
loop_
_entity.id
_entity.type
_entity.pdbx_description
1 polymer ?
#
loop_
_entity_poly.entity_id
_entity_poly.type
_entity_poly.pdbx_seq_one_letter_code
_entity_poly.pdbx_strand_id
1 'polypeptide(L)'
;MKITTLFLFLITFSVSAQKQKSEFHKAVDSINTIITSNKKVYFIDNKRSGAFVKRIEATKNGAVTFTDSVPETVKTITIGKQTLLPDCCPQKTVRSINLFEIKKWDIHFPYTKLMSKNNTIYGEFYGIREKDLFLLKEQFEKLTALCKKENKH
;
A
#
# COMPACT_ATOMS: atom_id res chain seq x y z
N MET A 1 -62.90 22.39 24.37
CA MET A 1 -62.40 21.00 24.40
C MET A 1 -62.21 20.52 22.97
N LYS A 2 -60.96 20.40 22.52
CA LYS A 2 -60.39 19.36 21.63
C LYS A 2 -59.09 19.89 21.05
N ILE A 3 -58.03 19.47 21.73
CA ILE A 3 -56.64 19.50 21.30
C ILE A 3 -56.53 18.47 20.17
N THR A 4 -56.02 18.85 19.00
CA THR A 4 -55.63 17.89 17.97
C THR A 4 -54.32 18.33 17.33
N THR A 5 -53.26 17.90 18.02
CA THR A 5 -52.09 17.19 17.49
C THR A 5 -51.33 17.79 16.29
N LEU A 6 -50.31 18.58 16.65
CA LEU A 6 -48.91 18.41 16.26
C LEU A 6 -48.61 17.25 15.27
N PHE A 7 -48.14 17.58 14.07
CA PHE A 7 -47.30 16.69 13.26
C PHE A 7 -46.08 17.46 12.77
N LEU A 8 -45.10 17.59 13.66
CA LEU A 8 -43.78 18.12 13.33
C LEU A 8 -43.03 17.01 12.57
N PHE A 9 -42.97 17.12 11.24
CA PHE A 9 -42.13 16.27 10.40
C PHE A 9 -40.65 16.56 10.71
N LEU A 10 -40.12 15.90 11.73
CA LEU A 10 -38.68 15.77 11.98
C LEU A 10 -38.09 14.91 10.85
N ILE A 11 -37.66 15.55 9.77
CA ILE A 11 -36.77 14.93 8.79
C ILE A 11 -35.41 14.79 9.50
N THR A 12 -35.25 13.70 10.26
CA THR A 12 -33.95 13.26 10.72
C THR A 12 -33.20 12.76 9.49
N PHE A 13 -32.50 13.66 8.80
CA PHE A 13 -31.36 13.26 7.99
C PHE A 13 -30.35 12.63 8.96
N SER A 14 -30.43 11.32 9.12
CA SER A 14 -29.36 10.51 9.69
C SER A 14 -28.19 10.58 8.72
N VAL A 15 -27.47 11.71 8.74
CA VAL A 15 -26.14 11.78 8.17
C VAL A 15 -25.31 10.85 9.03
N SER A 16 -25.12 9.62 8.56
CA SER A 16 -24.12 8.71 9.09
C SER A 16 -22.82 9.51 9.10
N ALA A 17 -22.41 10.01 10.27
CA ALA A 17 -21.20 10.79 10.42
C ALA A 17 -20.05 9.83 10.09
N GLN A 18 -19.66 9.81 8.81
CA GLN A 18 -18.59 8.97 8.31
C GLN A 18 -17.33 9.45 9.04
N LYS A 19 -16.93 8.70 10.06
CA LYS A 19 -15.86 9.04 10.99
C LYS A 19 -14.67 9.53 10.18
N GLN A 20 -14.30 10.80 10.35
CA GLN A 20 -13.26 11.44 9.53
C GLN A 20 -12.01 10.57 9.57
N LYS A 21 -11.57 10.06 8.41
CA LYS A 21 -10.38 9.20 8.34
C LYS A 21 -9.19 9.96 8.93
N SER A 22 -8.43 9.30 9.80
CA SER A 22 -7.23 9.91 10.37
C SER A 22 -6.19 10.16 9.27
N GLU A 23 -5.28 11.12 9.49
CA GLU A 23 -4.21 11.43 8.54
C GLU A 23 -3.33 10.23 8.21
N PHE A 24 -3.18 9.30 9.16
CA PHE A 24 -2.50 8.02 8.94
C PHE A 24 -3.20 7.19 7.85
N HIS A 25 -4.51 6.98 7.98
CA HIS A 25 -5.28 6.21 7.00
C HIS A 25 -5.30 6.90 5.63
N LYS A 26 -5.39 8.24 5.59
CA LYS A 26 -5.31 8.99 4.33
C LYS A 26 -3.97 8.81 3.62
N ALA A 27 -2.85 8.78 4.36
CA ALA A 27 -1.53 8.55 3.77
C ALA A 27 -1.42 7.13 3.19
N VAL A 28 -1.90 6.11 3.92
CA VAL A 28 -1.95 4.72 3.43
C VAL A 28 -2.84 4.59 2.18
N ASP A 29 -4.03 5.21 2.20
CA ASP A 29 -4.94 5.22 1.05
C ASP A 29 -4.31 5.91 -0.18
N SER A 30 -3.56 6.98 0.04
CA SER A 30 -2.87 7.70 -1.04
C SER A 30 -1.76 6.84 -1.67
N ILE A 31 -0.97 6.14 -0.85
CA ILE A 31 0.04 5.18 -1.35
C ILE A 31 -0.64 4.07 -2.17
N ASN A 32 -1.72 3.50 -1.65
CA ASN A 32 -2.49 2.47 -2.36
C ASN A 32 -3.08 2.98 -3.69
N THR A 33 -3.51 4.23 -3.74
CA THR A 33 -3.99 4.86 -4.98
C THR A 33 -2.88 5.00 -6.01
N ILE A 34 -1.67 5.38 -5.59
CA ILE A 34 -0.49 5.47 -6.47
C ILE A 34 -0.12 4.09 -7.02
N ILE A 35 -0.07 3.07 -6.16
CA ILE A 35 0.24 1.68 -6.55
C ILE A 35 -0.79 1.17 -7.56
N THR A 36 -2.08 1.30 -7.26
CA THR A 36 -3.15 0.78 -8.14
C THR A 36 -3.25 1.52 -9.48
N SER A 37 -2.88 2.80 -9.52
CA SER A 37 -2.81 3.59 -10.76
C SER A 37 -1.67 3.16 -11.68
N ASN A 38 -0.66 2.47 -11.15
CA ASN A 38 0.51 2.01 -11.90
C ASN A 38 0.50 0.46 -11.96
N LYS A 39 -0.20 -0.10 -12.96
CA LYS A 39 -0.48 -1.55 -13.08
C LYS A 39 0.73 -2.50 -13.04
N LYS A 40 1.96 -1.97 -13.21
CA LYS A 40 3.21 -2.73 -13.21
C LYS A 40 4.16 -2.29 -12.08
N VAL A 41 3.64 -1.73 -10.98
CA VAL A 41 4.48 -1.43 -9.80
C VAL A 41 5.09 -2.72 -9.30
N TYR A 42 6.40 -2.76 -9.31
CA TYR A 42 7.18 -3.88 -8.83
C TYR A 42 8.04 -3.40 -7.67
N PHE A 43 8.01 -4.14 -6.56
CA PHE A 43 8.86 -3.88 -5.40
C PHE A 43 9.85 -5.03 -5.27
N ILE A 44 11.09 -4.75 -4.87
CA ILE A 44 12.09 -5.74 -4.49
C ILE A 44 12.47 -5.42 -3.04
N ASP A 45 12.41 -6.39 -2.13
CA ASP A 45 12.99 -6.22 -0.79
C ASP A 45 14.41 -6.79 -0.77
N ASN A 46 15.24 -6.40 0.18
CA ASN A 46 16.64 -6.83 0.21
C ASN A 46 16.86 -8.30 0.61
N LYS A 47 15.80 -9.05 0.91
CA LYS A 47 15.87 -10.45 1.37
C LYS A 47 15.25 -11.43 0.37
N ARG A 48 14.51 -10.96 -0.63
CA ARG A 48 13.66 -11.77 -1.50
C ARG A 48 13.69 -11.26 -2.94
N SER A 49 13.35 -12.15 -3.87
CA SER A 49 13.00 -11.74 -5.22
C SER A 49 11.82 -10.76 -5.20
N GLY A 50 11.81 -9.85 -6.16
CA GLY A 50 10.73 -8.89 -6.25
C GLY A 50 9.41 -9.49 -6.72
N ALA A 51 8.35 -8.74 -6.50
CA ALA A 51 7.01 -9.07 -6.98
C ALA A 51 6.23 -7.78 -7.28
N PHE A 52 5.27 -7.91 -8.19
CA PHE A 52 4.32 -6.84 -8.47
C PHE A 52 3.48 -6.58 -7.23
N VAL A 53 3.36 -5.31 -6.85
CA VAL A 53 2.65 -4.90 -5.63
C VAL A 53 1.21 -4.60 -5.98
N LYS A 54 0.27 -5.22 -5.25
CA LYS A 54 -1.16 -4.92 -5.35
C LYS A 54 -1.57 -3.78 -4.43
N ARG A 55 -1.13 -3.82 -3.17
CA ARG A 55 -1.44 -2.83 -2.13
C ARG A 55 -0.45 -2.94 -0.98
N ILE A 56 -0.50 -1.96 -0.09
CA ILE A 56 0.15 -1.98 1.22
C ILE A 56 -0.87 -1.90 2.35
N GLU A 57 -0.43 -2.37 3.50
CA GLU A 57 -0.99 -2.09 4.81
C GLU A 57 0.13 -1.51 5.68
N ALA A 58 -0.22 -0.67 6.64
CA ALA A 58 0.75 -0.07 7.55
C ALA A 58 0.21 -0.05 8.97
N THR A 59 1.10 -0.27 9.93
CA THR A 59 0.82 -0.17 11.36
C THR A 59 1.40 1.13 11.91
N LYS A 60 0.83 1.65 13.00
CA LYS A 60 1.29 2.88 13.65
C LYS A 60 2.73 2.79 14.19
N ASN A 61 3.24 1.58 14.43
CA ASN A 61 4.62 1.37 14.85
C ASN A 61 5.63 1.44 13.68
N GLY A 62 5.19 1.70 12.45
CA GLY A 62 6.07 1.89 11.30
C GLY A 62 6.37 0.63 10.49
N ALA A 63 5.70 -0.50 10.74
CA ALA A 63 5.77 -1.65 9.84
C ALA A 63 4.84 -1.43 8.64
N VAL A 64 5.38 -1.57 7.43
CA VAL A 64 4.61 -1.56 6.18
C VAL A 64 4.68 -2.93 5.56
N THR A 65 3.53 -3.48 5.23
CA THR A 65 3.36 -4.80 4.66
C THR A 65 2.79 -4.69 3.25
N PHE A 66 3.49 -5.25 2.29
CA PHE A 66 3.13 -5.33 0.87
C PHE A 66 2.36 -6.61 0.62
N THR A 67 1.19 -6.50 0.00
CA THR A 67 0.50 -7.63 -0.61
C THR A 67 0.85 -7.66 -2.09
N ASP A 68 1.41 -8.78 -2.54
CA ASP A 68 1.82 -8.96 -3.93
C ASP A 68 0.62 -9.34 -4.81
N SER A 69 0.64 -8.95 -6.09
CA SER A 69 -0.33 -9.44 -7.05
C SER A 69 -0.01 -10.89 -7.38
N VAL A 70 -0.98 -11.77 -7.18
CA VAL A 70 -0.89 -13.15 -7.67
C VAL A 70 -1.07 -13.09 -9.19
N PRO A 71 -0.13 -13.62 -9.99
CA PRO A 71 -0.36 -13.75 -11.42
C PRO A 71 -1.66 -14.51 -11.63
N GLU A 72 -2.54 -14.02 -12.51
CA GLU A 72 -3.69 -14.81 -12.94
C GLU A 72 -3.17 -16.18 -13.32
N THR A 73 -3.68 -17.23 -12.67
CA THR A 73 -3.21 -18.60 -12.86
C THR A 73 -3.10 -18.84 -14.36
N VAL A 74 -1.87 -19.06 -14.82
CA VAL A 74 -1.57 -19.35 -16.22
C VAL A 74 -2.56 -20.43 -16.63
N LYS A 75 -3.49 -20.09 -17.53
CA LYS A 75 -4.46 -21.06 -18.07
C LYS A 75 -3.65 -22.28 -18.44
N THR A 76 -4.01 -23.43 -17.88
CA THR A 76 -3.31 -24.70 -18.10
C THR A 76 -3.03 -24.85 -19.59
N ILE A 77 -1.77 -24.71 -19.99
CA ILE A 77 -1.40 -24.86 -21.40
C ILE A 77 -1.28 -26.37 -21.61
N THR A 78 -2.31 -26.98 -22.21
CA THR A 78 -2.26 -28.40 -22.58
C THR A 78 -1.37 -28.54 -23.81
N ILE A 79 -0.08 -28.81 -23.62
CA ILE A 79 0.85 -29.15 -24.70
C ILE A 79 1.02 -30.68 -24.70
N GLY A 80 0.23 -31.36 -25.54
CA GLY A 80 0.15 -32.83 -25.50
C GLY A 80 -0.44 -33.35 -24.18
N LYS A 81 -0.51 -34.67 -24.00
CA LYS A 81 -1.14 -35.34 -22.83
C LYS A 81 -0.48 -35.02 -21.46
N GLN A 82 0.43 -34.05 -21.36
CA GLN A 82 1.10 -33.66 -20.12
C GLN A 82 0.57 -32.32 -19.61
N THR A 83 -0.12 -32.38 -18.48
CA THR A 83 -0.47 -31.23 -17.67
C THR A 83 0.74 -30.81 -16.86
N LEU A 84 1.38 -29.70 -17.20
CA LEU A 84 2.41 -29.09 -16.33
C LEU A 84 1.70 -28.45 -15.13
N LEU A 85 2.02 -28.92 -13.93
CA LEU A 85 1.56 -28.31 -12.68
C LEU A 85 2.25 -26.95 -12.53
N PRO A 86 1.51 -25.87 -12.23
CA PRO A 86 2.12 -24.58 -11.89
C PRO A 86 2.96 -24.77 -10.62
N ASP A 87 4.19 -24.23 -10.65
CA ASP A 87 5.23 -24.38 -9.61
C ASP A 87 4.68 -24.49 -8.18
N CYS A 88 4.99 -25.61 -7.53
CA CYS A 88 4.37 -26.13 -6.29
C CYS A 88 4.67 -25.34 -5.00
N CYS A 89 5.22 -24.14 -5.09
CA CYS A 89 5.54 -23.32 -3.91
C CYS A 89 4.67 -22.06 -3.93
N PRO A 90 3.65 -21.93 -3.06
CA PRO A 90 3.00 -20.65 -2.87
C PRO A 90 4.06 -19.67 -2.36
N GLN A 91 4.55 -18.80 -3.24
CA GLN A 91 5.43 -17.71 -2.85
C GLN A 91 4.70 -16.95 -1.75
N LYS A 92 5.34 -16.79 -0.58
CA LYS A 92 4.79 -16.00 0.52
C LYS A 92 4.46 -14.62 -0.04
N THR A 93 3.17 -14.34 -0.19
CA THR A 93 2.60 -13.18 -0.91
C THR A 93 2.71 -11.85 -0.16
N VAL A 94 3.47 -11.86 0.94
CA VAL A 94 3.50 -10.81 1.94
C VAL A 94 4.94 -10.50 2.30
N ARG A 95 5.33 -9.24 2.07
CA ARG A 95 6.66 -8.70 2.36
C ARG A 95 6.51 -7.52 3.29
N SER A 96 7.50 -7.22 4.11
CA SER A 96 7.40 -6.11 5.05
C SER A 96 8.70 -5.33 5.17
N ILE A 97 8.58 -4.03 5.36
CA ILE A 97 9.70 -3.14 5.68
C ILE A 97 9.37 -2.31 6.92
N ASN A 98 10.43 -1.88 7.61
CA ASN A 98 10.33 -0.92 8.69
C ASN A 98 10.64 0.49 8.16
N LEU A 99 9.68 1.40 8.23
CA LEU A 99 9.84 2.78 7.75
C LEU A 99 11.00 3.51 8.41
N PHE A 100 11.33 3.16 9.65
CA PHE A 100 12.43 3.82 10.36
C PHE A 100 13.81 3.38 9.89
N GLU A 101 13.92 2.32 9.11
CA GLU A 101 15.18 1.88 8.50
C GLU A 101 15.49 2.67 7.22
N ILE A 102 14.47 3.20 6.55
CA ILE A 102 14.62 4.03 5.35
C ILE A 102 15.11 5.43 5.77
N LYS A 103 16.27 5.83 5.25
CA LYS A 103 16.92 7.11 5.56
C LYS A 103 17.14 7.97 4.34
N LYS A 104 17.16 7.36 3.15
CA LYS A 104 17.34 8.03 1.88
C LYS A 104 16.46 7.36 0.82
N TRP A 105 15.80 8.18 0.01
CA TRP A 105 15.20 7.77 -1.25
C TRP A 105 16.11 8.23 -2.38
N ASP A 106 16.65 7.30 -3.14
CA ASP A 106 17.48 7.59 -4.31
C ASP A 106 16.63 7.36 -5.56
N ILE A 107 16.12 8.44 -6.16
CA ILE A 107 15.16 8.38 -7.27
C ILE A 107 15.94 8.48 -8.59
N HIS A 108 15.87 7.44 -9.42
CA HIS A 108 16.50 7.34 -10.74
C HIS A 108 15.51 6.72 -11.72
N PHE A 109 14.78 7.53 -12.49
CA PHE A 109 13.77 6.98 -13.40
C PHE A 109 14.38 5.93 -14.36
N PRO A 110 13.80 4.71 -14.48
CA PRO A 110 12.44 4.30 -14.08
C PRO A 110 12.32 3.59 -12.71
N TYR A 111 13.30 3.72 -11.82
CA TYR A 111 13.34 3.07 -10.51
C TYR A 111 13.63 4.03 -9.34
N THR A 112 13.44 3.56 -8.11
CA THR A 112 13.94 4.25 -6.92
C THR A 112 14.41 3.24 -5.88
N LYS A 113 15.50 3.59 -5.17
CA LYS A 113 16.08 2.77 -4.10
C LYS A 113 15.76 3.38 -2.74
N LEU A 114 15.29 2.54 -1.83
CA LEU A 114 15.10 2.83 -0.42
C LEU A 114 16.35 2.43 0.33
N MET A 115 17.07 3.39 0.93
CA MET A 115 18.42 3.16 1.45
C MET A 115 18.56 3.59 2.91
N SER A 116 19.47 2.92 3.62
CA SER A 116 19.99 3.34 4.92
C SER A 116 20.91 4.56 4.77
N LYS A 117 21.36 5.14 5.89
CA LYS A 117 22.40 6.19 5.89
C LYS A 117 23.74 5.68 5.31
N ASN A 118 23.99 4.38 5.39
CA ASN A 118 25.23 3.73 4.98
C ASN A 118 25.10 3.08 3.60
N ASN A 119 24.18 3.54 2.75
CA ASN A 119 23.91 3.03 1.40
C ASN A 119 23.46 1.57 1.32
N THR A 120 23.00 0.96 2.41
CA THR A 120 22.35 -0.35 2.37
C THR A 120 20.99 -0.22 1.71
N ILE A 121 20.71 -1.01 0.67
CA ILE A 121 19.40 -1.02 -0.01
C ILE A 121 18.44 -1.90 0.81
N TYR A 122 17.27 -1.36 1.15
CA TYR A 122 16.17 -2.08 1.81
C TYR A 122 15.09 -2.53 0.84
N GLY A 123 14.94 -1.77 -0.24
CA GLY A 123 14.11 -2.18 -1.34
C GLY A 123 14.14 -1.21 -2.50
N GLU A 124 13.49 -1.60 -3.58
CA GLU A 124 13.49 -0.88 -4.84
C GLU A 124 12.08 -0.89 -5.44
N PHE A 125 11.63 0.25 -5.95
CA PHE A 125 10.40 0.32 -6.75
C PHE A 125 10.73 0.51 -8.23
N TYR A 126 9.96 -0.17 -9.08
CA TYR A 126 10.00 -0.08 -10.53
C TYR A 126 8.59 0.11 -11.11
N GLY A 127 8.51 0.61 -12.34
CA GLY A 127 7.26 0.64 -13.11
C GLY A 127 6.28 1.72 -12.67
N ILE A 128 6.78 2.77 -12.01
CA ILE A 128 6.01 3.93 -11.55
C ILE A 128 6.41 5.15 -12.38
N ARG A 129 5.43 5.96 -12.79
CA ARG A 129 5.69 7.24 -13.48
C ARG A 129 6.49 8.17 -12.58
N GLU A 130 7.40 8.96 -13.14
CA GLU A 130 8.29 9.85 -12.36
C GLU A 130 7.53 10.75 -11.37
N LYS A 131 6.48 11.45 -11.82
CA LYS A 131 5.64 12.28 -10.94
C LYS A 131 5.03 11.49 -9.77
N ASP A 132 4.65 10.24 -10.01
CA ASP A 132 4.03 9.37 -9.02
C ASP A 132 5.08 8.81 -8.05
N LEU A 133 6.35 8.67 -8.46
CA LEU A 133 7.46 8.32 -7.57
C LEU A 133 7.71 9.41 -6.51
N PHE A 134 7.67 10.68 -6.92
CA PHE A 134 7.80 11.79 -5.97
C PHE A 134 6.63 11.84 -4.98
N LEU A 135 5.40 11.66 -5.46
CA LEU A 135 4.22 11.56 -4.60
C LEU A 135 4.30 10.35 -3.66
N LEU A 136 4.78 9.20 -4.16
CA LEU A 136 4.96 8.00 -3.35
C LEU A 136 5.92 8.28 -2.19
N LYS A 137 7.08 8.87 -2.49
CA LYS A 137 8.07 9.28 -1.49
C LYS A 137 7.44 10.20 -0.44
N GLU A 138 6.73 11.25 -0.87
CA GLU A 138 6.09 12.20 0.03
C GLU A 138 5.11 11.51 1.00
N GLN A 139 4.26 10.63 0.49
CA GLN A 139 3.30 9.91 1.35
C GLN A 139 3.97 8.94 2.31
N PHE A 140 5.06 8.28 1.90
CA PHE A 140 5.87 7.44 2.79
C PHE A 140 6.58 8.25 3.87
N GLU A 141 7.10 9.45 3.55
CA GLU A 141 7.71 10.37 4.52
C GLU A 141 6.67 10.89 5.51
N LYS A 142 5.47 11.27 5.02
CA LYS A 142 4.32 11.66 5.86
C LYS A 142 3.93 10.54 6.81
N LEU A 143 3.79 9.31 6.29
CA LEU A 143 3.47 8.13 7.08
C LEU A 143 4.53 7.89 8.17
N THR A 144 5.81 8.01 7.82
CA THR A 144 6.93 7.89 8.77
C THR A 144 6.85 8.92 9.89
N ALA A 145 6.54 10.18 9.57
CA ALA A 145 6.40 11.25 10.56
C ALA A 145 5.22 10.98 11.52
N LEU A 146 4.09 10.49 10.99
CA LEU A 146 2.92 10.12 11.78
C LEU A 146 3.23 8.96 12.75
N CYS A 147 3.91 7.92 12.28
CA CYS A 147 4.33 6.80 13.14
C CYS A 147 5.28 7.26 14.28
N LYS A 148 6.21 8.18 13.99
CA LYS A 148 7.09 8.74 15.03
C LYS A 148 6.32 9.53 16.09
N LYS A 149 5.27 10.24 15.71
CA LYS A 149 4.45 11.01 16.65
C LYS A 149 3.70 10.09 17.61
N GLU A 150 3.16 8.98 17.11
CA GLU A 150 2.43 8.00 17.91
C GLU A 150 3.36 7.22 18.86
N ASN A 151 4.60 6.91 18.46
CA ASN A 151 5.56 6.19 19.30
C ASN A 151 6.32 7.05 20.33
N LYS A 152 6.08 8.36 20.37
CA LYS A 152 6.67 9.29 21.36
C LYS A 152 5.76 9.53 22.57
N HIS A 153 4.58 8.93 22.58
CA HIS A 153 3.63 8.87 23.69
C HIS A 153 3.69 7.48 24.31
#